data_AF-A0A351CMC8-F1
#
_entry.id   AF-A0A351CMC8-F1
#
_cell.length_a   1.000
_cell.length_b   1.000
_cell.length_c   1.000
_cell.angle_alpha   90.00
_cell.angle_beta   90.00
_cell.angle_gamma   90.00
#
_symmetry.space_group_name_H-M   'P 1'
#
loop_
_entity.id
_entity.type
_entity.pdbx_description
1 polymer ?
#
loop_
_entity_poly.entity_id
_entity_poly.type
_entity_poly.pdbx_seq_one_letter_code
_entity_poly.pdbx_strand_id
1 'polypeptide(L)' 'MMNELFVQIILGISIASVPLIFAATGELLVERSGVLNLGVEGMMIVGAITGFVVQFHFDNALLSL' A
#
# COMPACT_ATOMS: atom_id res chain seq x y z
N MET A 1 -20.05 -10.89 -12.08
CA MET A 1 -18.73 -11.49 -11.77
C MET A 1 -17.55 -10.73 -12.37
N MET A 2 -17.15 -10.91 -13.64
CA MET A 2 -15.90 -10.29 -14.14
C MET A 2 -15.91 -8.75 -14.02
N ASN A 3 -17.01 -8.10 -14.41
CA ASN A 3 -17.13 -6.63 -14.31
C ASN A 3 -17.09 -6.12 -12.86
N GLU A 4 -17.67 -6.86 -11.90
CA GLU A 4 -17.66 -6.45 -10.49
C GLU A 4 -16.27 -6.60 -9.87
N LEU A 5 -15.53 -7.65 -10.23
CA LEU A 5 -14.15 -7.82 -9.81
C LEU A 5 -13.28 -6.63 -10.28
N PHE A 6 -13.41 -6.23 -11.54
CA PHE A 6 -12.71 -5.06 -12.06
C PHE A 6 -13.06 -3.77 -11.30
N VAL A 7 -14.35 -3.56 -11.00
CA VAL A 7 -14.79 -2.40 -10.23
C VAL A 7 -14.20 -2.41 -8.81
N GLN A 8 -14.19 -3.54 -8.12
CA GLN A 8 -13.63 -3.65 -6.77
C GLN A 8 -12.12 -3.41 -6.74
N ILE A 9 -11.38 -3.95 -7.72
CA ILE A 9 -9.93 -3.71 -7.85
C ILE A 9 -9.66 -2.21 -8.06
N ILE A 10 -10.39 -1.56 -8.96
CA ILE A 10 -10.20 -0.13 -9.24
C ILE A 10 -10.53 0.71 -7.99
N LEU A 11 -11.60 0.39 -7.26
CA LEU A 11 -11.97 1.07 -6.03
C LEU A 11 -10.88 0.91 -4.95
N GLY A 12 -10.38 -0.31 -4.75
CA GLY A 12 -9.31 -0.58 -3.79
C GLY A 12 -8.03 0.20 -4.10
N ILE A 13 -7.60 0.21 -5.37
CA ILE A 13 -6.43 0.98 -5.81
C ILE A 13 -6.68 2.48 -5.61
N SER A 14 -7.87 2.97 -5.94
CA SER A 14 -8.20 4.40 -5.84
C SER A 14 -8.13 4.90 -4.39
N ILE A 15 -8.61 4.10 -3.44
CA ILE A 15 -8.57 4.45 -2.01
C ILE A 15 -7.15 4.39 -1.46
N ALA A 16 -6.38 3.35 -1.80
CA ALA A 16 -5.02 3.17 -1.28
C ALA A 16 -3.99 4.12 -1.92
N SER A 17 -4.18 4.51 -3.18
CA SER A 17 -3.18 5.26 -3.95
C SER A 17 -2.93 6.69 -3.44
N VAL A 18 -3.95 7.38 -2.93
CA VAL A 18 -3.80 8.76 -2.43
C VAL A 18 -2.77 8.87 -1.29
N PRO A 19 -2.90 8.16 -0.15
CA PRO A 19 -1.89 8.22 0.90
C PRO A 19 -0.53 7.67 0.45
N LEU A 20 -0.50 6.67 -0.43
CA LEU A 20 0.73 6.12 -1.00
C LEU A 20 1.53 7.16 -1.81
N ILE A 21 0.84 7.95 -2.64
CA ILE A 21 1.47 9.02 -3.43
C ILE A 21 2.06 10.10 -2.51
N PHE A 22 1.34 10.48 -1.46
CA PHE A 22 1.85 11.44 -0.48
C PHE A 22 3.09 10.91 0.25
N ALA A 23 3.07 9.65 0.68
CA ALA A 23 4.21 9.00 1.33
C ALA A 23 5.44 8.96 0.39
N ALA A 24 5.26 8.46 -0.84
CA ALA A 24 6.33 8.35 -1.84
C ALA A 24 6.92 9.72 -2.23
N THR A 25 6.07 10.76 -2.34
CA THR A 25 6.54 12.12 -2.64
C THR A 25 7.37 12.69 -1.48
N GLY A 26 6.95 12.45 -0.24
CA GLY A 26 7.71 12.84 0.95
C GLY A 26 9.06 12.13 1.04
N GLU A 27 9.10 10.83 0.77
CA GLU A 27 10.33 10.03 0.71
C GLU A 27 11.29 10.56 -0.36
N LEU A 28 10.83 10.77 -1.59
CA LEU A 28 11.64 11.36 -2.67
C LEU A 28 12.23 12.72 -2.27
N LEU A 29 11.46 13.59 -1.63
CA LEU A 29 11.97 14.88 -1.15
C LEU A 29 13.09 14.71 -0.10
N VAL A 30 12.93 13.77 0.82
CA VAL A 30 13.90 13.47 1.87
C VAL A 30 15.19 12.89 1.26
N GLU A 31 15.10 11.98 0.31
CA GLU A 31 16.26 11.46 -0.42
C GLU A 31 17.02 12.56 -1.16
N ARG A 32 16.28 13.48 -1.80
CA ARG A 32 16.86 14.64 -2.51
C ARG A 32 17.53 15.64 -1.56
N SER A 33 17.18 15.64 -0.28
CA SER A 33 17.86 16.42 0.76
C SER A 33 19.15 15.80 1.27
N GLY A 34 19.51 14.60 0.79
CA GLY A 34 20.73 13.87 1.18
C GLY A 34 20.54 12.93 2.37
N VAL A 35 19.30 12.75 2.84
CA VAL A 35 18.96 11.81 3.92
C VAL A 35 18.27 10.61 3.29
N LEU A 36 19.04 9.59 2.91
CA LEU A 36 18.48 8.35 2.36
C LEU A 36 17.89 7.49 3.50
N ASN A 37 16.60 7.15 3.43
CA ASN A 37 15.93 6.32 4.43
C ASN A 37 15.33 5.04 3.82
N LEU A 38 16.19 4.06 3.56
CA LEU A 38 15.79 2.73 3.05
C LEU A 38 14.89 1.93 4.02
N GLY A 39 14.76 2.39 5.27
CA GLY A 39 13.84 1.78 6.23
C GLY A 39 12.38 1.94 5.81
N VAL A 40 12.02 3.04 5.14
CA VAL A 40 10.64 3.34 4.73
C VAL A 40 10.18 2.42 3.61
N GLU A 41 10.99 2.26 2.54
CA GLU A 41 10.74 1.25 1.49
C GLU A 41 10.51 -0.15 2.08
N GLY A 42 11.35 -0.56 3.04
CA GLY A 42 11.21 -1.84 3.72
C GLY A 42 9.89 -1.98 4.49
N MET A 43 9.50 -0.94 5.25
CA MET A 43 8.23 -0.93 5.98
C MET A 43 7.01 -1.01 5.05
N MET A 44 7.05 -0.36 3.88
CA MET A 44 5.97 -0.41 2.90
C MET A 44 5.78 -1.81 2.31
N ILE A 45 6.88 -2.49 1.94
CA ILE A 45 6.83 -3.86 1.40
C ILE A 45 6.33 -4.83 2.47
N VAL A 46 6.84 -4.73 3.70
CA VAL A 46 6.42 -5.60 4.81
C VAL A 46 4.93 -5.41 5.12
N GLY A 47 4.44 -4.17 5.14
CA GLY A 47 3.02 -3.87 5.32
C GLY A 47 2.16 -4.48 4.21
N ALA A 48 2.55 -4.32 2.95
CA ALA A 48 1.81 -4.87 1.80
C ALA A 48 1.71 -6.41 1.85
N ILE A 49 2.83 -7.08 2.14
CA ILE A 49 2.85 -8.55 2.26
C ILE A 49 2.00 -9.01 3.45
N THR A 50 2.13 -8.33 4.60
CA THR A 50 1.37 -8.68 5.80
C THR A 50 -0.13 -8.54 5.56
N GLY A 51 -0.58 -7.43 4.95
CA GLY A 51 -1.98 -7.22 4.60
C GLY A 51 -2.52 -8.31 3.66
N PHE A 52 -1.75 -8.68 2.62
CA PHE A 52 -2.13 -9.77 1.73
C PHE A 52 -2.24 -11.12 2.45
N VAL A 53 -1.24 -11.48 3.28
CA VAL A 53 -1.23 -12.74 4.03
C VAL A 53 -2.41 -12.81 5.01
N VAL A 54 -2.71 -11.71 5.69
CA VAL A 54 -3.84 -11.62 6.61
C VAL A 54 -5.16 -11.77 5.87
N GLN A 55 -5.35 -11.07 4.75
CA GLN A 55 -6.55 -11.21 3.93
C GLN A 55 -6.72 -12.66 3.43
N PHE A 56 -5.64 -13.30 3.01
CA PHE A 56 -5.66 -14.68 2.48
C PHE A 56 -6.02 -15.73 3.53
N HIS A 57 -5.61 -15.56 4.79
CA HIS A 57 -5.87 -16.55 5.84
C HIS A 57 -7.13 -16.29 6.66
N PHE A 58 -7.49 -15.01 6.85
CA PHE A 58 -8.54 -14.63 7.80
C PHE A 58 -9.81 -14.11 7.13
N ASP A 59 -9.78 -13.86 5.81
CA ASP A 59 -10.91 -13.30 5.03
C ASP A 59 -11.52 -12.03 5.69
N ASN A 60 -10.72 -11.29 6.45
CA ASN A 60 -11.15 -10.13 7.21
C ASN A 60 -10.40 -8.87 6.75
N ALA A 61 -11.12 -8.07 5.95
CA ALA A 61 -10.60 -6.84 5.35
C ALA A 61 -10.12 -5.80 6.39
N LEU A 62 -10.69 -5.81 7.59
CA LEU A 62 -10.35 -4.86 8.64
C LEU A 62 -9.02 -5.22 9.31
N LEU A 63 -8.66 -6.51 9.37
CA LEU A 63 -7.37 -6.96 9.89
C LEU A 63 -6.23 -6.83 8.87
N SER A 64 -6.56 -6.81 7.57
CA SER A 64 -5.58 -6.73 6.49
C SER A 64 -5.12 -5.31 6.12
N LEU A 65 -5.76 -4.27 6.68
CA LEU A 65 -5.55 -2.86 6.37
C LEU A 65 -4.79 -2.17 7.51
#